data_AF-A0A953X1R7-F1
#
_entry.id   AF-A0A953X1R7-F1
#
_cell.length_a   1.000
_cell.length_b   1.000
_cell.length_c   1.000
_cell.angle_alpha   90.00
_cell.angle_beta   90.00
_cell.angle_gamma   90.00
#
_symmetry.space_group_name_H-M   'P 1'
#
loop_
_entity.id
_entity.type
_entity.pdbx_description
1 polymer ?
#
loop_
_entity_poly.entity_id
_entity_poly.type
_entity_poly.pdbx_seq_one_letter_code
_entity_poly.pdbx_strand_id
1 'polypeptide(L)'
;VGKVAGCRITEGKVLRGCGVRLLRDDVVIHEGKLKTLKRFKDEVNEVSSGMECGMAFERYEDIRQGDKIECFQVEEIARTLD
;
A
#
# COMPACT_ATOMS: atom_id res chain seq x y z
N VAL A 1 -7.76 -7.13 -15.09
CA VAL A 1 -7.17 -5.98 -14.39
C VAL A 1 -8.20 -5.55 -13.36
N GLY A 2 -7.90 -5.68 -12.07
CA GLY A 2 -8.85 -5.35 -11.00
C GLY A 2 -9.01 -3.85 -10.78
N LYS A 3 -9.81 -3.45 -9.80
CA LYS A 3 -9.98 -2.02 -9.45
C LYS A 3 -8.64 -1.42 -8.97
N VAL A 4 -8.27 -0.27 -9.51
CA VAL A 4 -7.06 0.48 -9.13
C VAL A 4 -7.47 1.74 -8.40
N ALA A 5 -6.89 1.99 -7.23
CA ALA A 5 -7.08 3.24 -6.50
C ALA A 5 -5.99 4.24 -6.88
N GLY A 6 -6.42 5.44 -7.31
CA GLY A 6 -5.53 6.58 -7.47
C GLY A 6 -5.35 7.26 -6.13
N CYS A 7 -4.12 7.29 -5.61
CA CYS A 7 -3.79 7.81 -4.30
C CYS A 7 -2.55 8.70 -4.34
N ARG A 8 -2.49 9.66 -3.43
CA ARG A 8 -1.31 10.48 -3.16
C ARG A 8 -0.63 9.96 -1.90
N ILE A 9 0.68 9.78 -1.96
CA ILE A 9 1.45 9.40 -0.78
C ILE A 9 1.59 10.62 0.13
N THR A 10 1.03 10.54 1.32
CA THR A 10 1.09 11.60 2.33
C THR A 10 2.45 11.62 3.03
N GLU A 11 2.94 10.46 3.44
CA GLU A 11 4.17 10.33 4.21
C GLU A 11 4.93 9.04 3.86
N GLY A 12 6.25 9.08 4.01
CA GLY A 12 7.12 7.92 3.82
C GLY A 12 7.31 7.50 2.37
N LYS A 13 7.49 6.20 2.16
CA LYS A 13 7.64 5.57 0.84
C LYS A 13 6.83 4.28 0.79
N VAL A 14 6.25 3.99 -0.36
CA VAL A 14 5.50 2.76 -0.61
C VAL A 14 6.32 1.87 -1.53
N LEU A 15 6.49 0.61 -1.13
CA LEU A 15 7.24 -0.40 -1.88
C LEU A 15 6.27 -1.40 -2.51
N ARG A 16 6.53 -1.81 -3.75
CA ARG A 16 5.78 -2.88 -4.39
C ARG A 16 5.90 -4.17 -3.58
N GLY A 17 4.78 -4.84 -3.34
CA GLY A 17 4.75 -6.10 -2.58
C GLY A 17 4.81 -5.94 -1.06
N CYS A 18 4.81 -4.71 -0.52
CA CYS A 18 4.72 -4.50 0.92
C CYS A 18 3.37 -4.97 1.48
N GLY A 19 3.32 -5.14 2.81
CA GLY A 19 2.07 -5.31 3.54
C GLY A 19 1.26 -4.01 3.51
N VAL A 20 -0.05 -4.13 3.46
CA VAL A 20 -0.96 -2.98 3.41
C VAL A 20 -2.18 -3.20 4.29
N ARG A 21 -2.62 -2.15 4.95
CA ARG A 21 -3.88 -2.06 5.68
C ARG A 21 -4.72 -0.95 5.08
N LEU A 22 -5.97 -1.26 4.77
CA LEU A 22 -6.97 -0.25 4.45
C LEU A 22 -7.77 0.07 5.70
N LEU A 23 -7.88 1.37 5.97
CA LEU A 23 -8.63 1.91 7.08
C LEU A 23 -9.76 2.79 6.53
N ARG A 24 -10.96 2.61 7.08
CA ARG A 24 -12.13 3.46 6.82
C ARG A 24 -12.67 3.89 8.16
N ASP A 25 -12.79 5.19 8.36
CA ASP A 25 -13.18 5.78 9.66
C ASP A 25 -12.29 5.26 10.81
N ASP A 26 -10.99 5.14 10.54
CA ASP A 26 -9.95 4.62 11.46
C ASP A 26 -10.14 3.15 11.91
N VAL A 27 -11.01 2.40 11.23
CA VAL A 27 -11.18 0.95 11.41
C VAL A 27 -10.51 0.19 10.26
N VAL A 28 -9.72 -0.83 10.60
CA VAL A 28 -9.09 -1.71 9.60
C VAL A 28 -10.16 -2.57 8.92
N ILE A 29 -10.42 -2.30 7.65
CA ILE A 29 -11.41 -3.04 6.83
C ILE A 29 -10.77 -4.18 6.03
N HIS A 30 -9.47 -4.07 5.74
CA HIS A 30 -8.74 -5.07 4.99
C HIS A 30 -7.25 -5.02 5.33
N GLU A 31 -6.65 -6.19 5.47
CA GLU A 31 -5.21 -6.38 5.55
C GLU A 31 -4.78 -7.35 4.44
N GLY A 32 -3.70 -7.00 3.74
CA GLY A 32 -3.22 -7.81 2.63
C GLY A 32 -1.86 -7.36 2.13
N LYS A 33 -1.59 -7.61 0.85
CA LYS A 33 -0.36 -7.19 0.17
C LYS A 33 -0.68 -6.29 -1.03
N LEU A 34 0.26 -5.39 -1.31
CA LEU A 34 0.20 -4.54 -2.49
C LEU A 34 0.55 -5.35 -3.74
N LYS A 35 -0.44 -5.61 -4.59
CA LYS A 35 -0.29 -6.42 -5.81
C LYS A 35 0.47 -5.67 -6.90
N THR A 36 0.06 -4.43 -7.15
CA THR A 36 0.67 -3.58 -8.18
C THR A 36 0.77 -2.15 -7.70
N LEU A 37 1.90 -1.53 -8.03
CA LEU A 37 2.18 -0.13 -7.82
C LEU A 37 2.55 0.46 -9.18
N LYS A 38 1.75 1.43 -9.63
CA LYS A 38 1.93 2.10 -10.91
C LYS A 38 2.04 3.60 -10.72
N ARG A 39 2.90 4.24 -11.50
CA ARG A 39 2.93 5.69 -11.62
C ARG A 39 2.56 6.02 -13.06
N PHE A 40 1.42 6.68 -13.26
CA PHE A 40 0.80 6.85 -14.57
C PHE A 40 0.58 5.50 -15.28
N LYS A 41 1.39 5.20 -16.30
CA LYS A 41 1.29 3.95 -17.08
C LYS A 41 2.39 2.94 -16.73
N ASP A 42 3.39 3.36 -15.96
CA ASP A 42 4.59 2.57 -15.70
C ASP A 42 4.48 1.84 -14.36
N GLU A 43 4.89 0.57 -14.34
CA GLU A 43 5.07 -0.16 -13.08
C GLU A 43 6.35 0.29 -12.40
N VAL A 44 6.26 0.62 -11.12
CA VAL A 44 7.38 1.11 -10.33
C VAL A 44 7.57 0.26 -9.08
N ASN A 45 8.82 0.17 -8.63
CA ASN A 45 9.15 -0.59 -7.41
C ASN A 45 8.88 0.21 -6.15
N GLU A 46 9.00 1.54 -6.21
CA GLU A 46 8.76 2.42 -5.07
C GLU A 46 8.17 3.76 -5.50
N VAL A 47 7.40 4.36 -4.60
CA VAL A 47 6.87 5.73 -4.73
C VAL A 47 7.07 6.46 -3.41
N SER A 48 7.77 7.59 -3.45
CA SER A 48 8.01 8.46 -2.31
C SER A 48 6.84 9.42 -2.05
N SER A 49 6.82 10.00 -0.85
CA SER A 49 5.87 11.04 -0.45
C SER A 49 5.77 12.21 -1.43
N GLY A 50 4.57 12.80 -1.52
CA GLY A 50 4.28 13.92 -2.41
C GLY A 50 3.96 13.53 -3.86
N MET A 51 4.16 12.26 -4.24
CA MET A 51 3.81 11.76 -5.56
C MET A 51 2.46 11.03 -5.59
N GLU A 52 1.86 11.01 -6.79
CA GLU A 52 0.64 10.27 -7.08
C GLU A 52 0.97 8.90 -7.69
N CYS A 53 0.20 7.89 -7.30
CA CYS A 53 0.35 6.53 -7.79
C CYS A 53 -1.00 5.81 -7.86
N GLY A 54 -1.05 4.79 -8.70
CA GLY A 54 -2.12 3.81 -8.80
C GLY A 54 -1.73 2.56 -8.03
N MET A 55 -2.55 2.17 -7.06
CA MET A 55 -2.37 0.97 -6.25
C MET A 55 -3.47 -0.05 -6.55
N ALA A 56 -3.10 -1.32 -6.59
CA ALA A 56 -4.08 -2.41 -6.56
C ALA A 56 -3.70 -3.42 -5.47
N PHE A 57 -4.70 -3.95 -4.78
CA PHE A 57 -4.56 -4.81 -3.63
C PHE A 57 -4.81 -6.26 -4.00
N GLU A 58 -4.16 -7.19 -3.30
CA GLU A 58 -4.46 -8.61 -3.47
C GLU A 58 -5.84 -8.95 -2.91
N ARG A 59 -6.70 -9.55 -3.74
CA ARG A 59 -8.04 -10.05 -3.34
C ARG A 59 -8.95 -8.99 -2.72
N TYR A 60 -8.72 -7.71 -3.01
CA TYR A 60 -9.55 -6.62 -2.52
C TYR A 60 -9.77 -5.57 -3.61
N GLU A 61 -11.05 -5.27 -3.87
CA GLU A 61 -11.47 -4.33 -4.93
C GLU A 61 -12.44 -3.25 -4.44
N ASP A 62 -12.97 -3.33 -3.21
CA ASP A 62 -13.90 -2.31 -2.67
C ASP A 62 -13.17 -1.11 -2.04
N ILE A 63 -12.37 -0.43 -2.85
CA ILE A 63 -11.69 0.81 -2.44
C ILE A 63 -12.62 1.98 -2.70
N ARG A 64 -12.79 2.84 -1.69
CA ARG A 64 -13.66 4.02 -1.73
C ARG A 64 -12.86 5.28 -1.46
N GLN A 65 -13.39 6.40 -1.91
CA GLN A 65 -12.79 7.70 -1.61
C GLN A 65 -12.88 7.97 -0.11
N GLY A 66 -11.78 8.43 0.49
CA GLY A 66 -11.66 8.63 1.93
C GLY A 66 -11.00 7.47 2.68
N ASP A 67 -10.81 6.30 2.04
CA ASP A 67 -10.04 5.21 2.63
C ASP A 67 -8.57 5.64 2.81
N LYS A 68 -8.02 5.36 4.00
CA LYS A 68 -6.59 5.54 4.29
C LYS A 68 -5.87 4.22 4.06
N ILE A 69 -4.69 4.27 3.44
CA ILE A 69 -3.88 3.09 3.16
C ILE A 69 -2.58 3.21 3.94
N GLU A 70 -2.39 2.34 4.91
CA GLU A 70 -1.12 2.21 5.64
C GLU A 70 -0.29 1.09 5.03
N CYS A 71 0.94 1.39 4.65
CA CYS A 71 1.90 0.44 4.11
C CYS A 71 2.93 0.09 5.18
N PHE A 72 3.20 -1.20 5.37
CA PHE A 72 4.17 -1.67 6.36
C PHE A 72 5.07 -2.75 5.78
N GLN A 73 6.28 -2.85 6.33
CA GLN A 73 7.23 -3.91 6.05
C GLN A 73 7.40 -4.76 7.31
N VAL A 74 7.43 -6.07 7.13
CA VAL A 74 7.73 -7.01 8.21
C VAL A 74 9.21 -7.32 8.12
N GLU A 75 9.96 -6.99 9.16
CA GLU A 75 11.37 -7.35 9.30
C GLU A 75 11.49 -8.42 10.39
N GLU A 76 12.19 -9.51 10.06
CA GLU A 76 12.47 -10.58 11.02
C GLU A 76 13.82 -10.31 11.68
N ILE A 77 13.81 -9.99 12.97
CA ILE A 77 15.01 -9.70 13.75
C ILE A 77 15.37 -10.95 14.55
N ALA A 78 16.51 -11.57 14.21
CA ALA A 78 17.06 -12.67 14.99
C ALA A 78 17.51 -12.15 16.36
N ARG A 79 17.02 -12.76 17.44
CA ARG A 79 17.44 -12.41 18.80
C ARG A 79 18.84 -12.98 19.04
N THR A 80 19.79 -12.13 19.40
CA THR A 80 21.05 -12.55 19.99
C THR A 80 20.88 -12.64 21.51
N LEU A 81 21.27 -13.77 22.09
CA LEU A 81 21.49 -13.91 23.53
C LEU A 81 22.98 -13.71 23.75
N ASP A 82 23.37 -12.57 24.32
CA ASP A 82 24.71 -12.35 24.85
C ASP A 82 24.86 -13.04 26.22
#